data_AF-A0A9W4R7V7-F1
#
_entry.id   AF-A0A9W4R7V7-F1
#
_cell.length_a   1.000
_cell.length_b   1.000
_cell.length_c   1.000
_cell.angle_alpha   90.00
_cell.angle_beta   90.00
_cell.angle_gamma   90.00
#
_symmetry.space_group_name_H-M   'P 1'
#
loop_
_entity.id
_entity.type
_entity.pdbx_description
1 polymer ?
#
loop_
_entity_poly.entity_id
_entity_poly.type
_entity_poly.pdbx_seq_one_letter_code
_entity_poly.pdbx_strand_id
1 'polypeptide(L)'
;MRTYYLFQAVNSPDLRGFAEEPAGASLPVDLGPWRLAQQIRPNEDWPLAVSRAVVAAGLIENGFYLWGPAEQSATAHLVIESDRVEGTAVFDSKNDQIGIIKRLLIEKVSGRVSFVDVTFGGFLGVGSHHVTIPWEKLAYDKELEGYRTDITEAQIRGAASLYGDKGALADRKRQQEMSDYWNGVPT
;
A
#
# COMPACT_ATOMS: atom_id res chain seq x y z
N MET A 1 26.71 6.08 14.15
CA MET A 1 26.45 4.63 13.99
C MET A 1 25.71 4.15 15.24
N ARG A 2 24.46 3.68 15.11
CA ARG A 2 23.52 3.44 16.24
C ARG A 2 23.44 1.96 16.64
N THR A 3 23.19 1.72 17.92
CA THR A 3 22.92 0.40 18.52
C THR A 3 21.41 0.15 18.44
N TYR A 4 21.02 -1.07 18.10
CA TYR A 4 19.62 -1.47 18.07
C TYR A 4 19.33 -2.58 19.07
N TYR A 5 18.11 -2.64 19.57
CA TYR A 5 17.65 -3.67 20.48
C TYR A 5 16.53 -4.44 19.80
N LEU A 6 16.74 -5.74 19.61
CA LEU A 6 15.77 -6.68 19.08
C LEU A 6 15.01 -7.32 20.22
N PHE A 7 13.69 -7.26 20.15
CA PHE A 7 12.75 -7.85 21.08
C PHE A 7 11.97 -8.95 20.36
N GLN A 8 11.49 -9.92 21.13
CA GLN A 8 10.59 -10.97 20.68
C GLN A 8 9.31 -10.87 21.49
N ALA A 9 8.15 -10.94 20.83
CA ALA A 9 6.88 -10.97 21.53
C ALA A 9 6.74 -12.32 22.24
N VAL A 10 6.38 -12.29 23.53
CA VAL A 10 6.23 -13.51 24.33
C VAL A 10 5.02 -14.32 23.87
N ASN A 11 3.96 -13.64 23.44
CA ASN A 11 2.72 -14.26 22.99
C ASN A 11 2.76 -14.70 21.51
N SER A 12 3.73 -14.19 20.75
CA SER A 12 3.89 -14.46 19.32
C SER A 12 5.38 -14.66 19.03
N PRO A 13 5.91 -15.90 19.17
CA PRO A 13 7.35 -16.16 19.08
C PRO A 13 7.95 -15.80 17.71
N ASP A 14 7.11 -15.75 16.70
CA ASP A 14 7.45 -15.38 15.34
C ASP A 14 7.53 -13.85 15.13
N LEU A 15 6.90 -13.05 16.00
CA LEU A 15 6.92 -11.58 15.95
C LEU A 15 8.11 -11.02 16.73
N ARG A 16 8.86 -10.14 16.07
CA ARG A 16 10.00 -9.40 16.63
C ARG A 16 9.79 -7.91 16.49
N GLY A 17 10.38 -7.15 17.39
CA GLY A 17 10.34 -5.69 17.40
C GLY A 17 11.74 -5.11 17.57
N PHE A 18 12.02 -3.98 16.95
CA PHE A 18 13.26 -3.23 17.13
C PHE A 18 12.98 -1.91 17.82
N ALA A 19 13.87 -1.52 18.73
CA ALA A 19 13.86 -0.21 19.38
C ALA A 19 15.30 0.34 19.50
N GLU A 20 15.42 1.65 19.78
CA GLU A 20 16.72 2.28 20.08
C GLU A 20 17.08 2.20 21.58
N GLU A 21 16.12 1.80 22.41
CA GLU A 21 16.27 1.69 23.85
C GLU A 21 16.13 0.24 24.37
N PRO A 22 16.88 -0.12 25.43
CA PRO A 22 16.84 -1.47 25.99
C PRO A 22 15.52 -1.80 26.71
N ALA A 23 14.71 -0.80 27.03
CA ALA A 23 13.41 -0.98 27.68
C ALA A 23 12.29 -1.36 26.69
N GLY A 24 12.48 -1.09 25.38
CA GLY A 24 11.45 -1.31 24.36
C GLY A 24 10.16 -0.54 24.64
N ALA A 25 10.26 0.66 25.22
CA ALA A 25 9.11 1.45 25.65
C ALA A 25 8.31 2.00 24.45
N SER A 26 8.95 2.12 23.29
CA SER A 26 8.30 2.49 22.03
C SER A 26 7.52 1.34 21.38
N LEU A 27 7.71 0.09 21.82
CA LEU A 27 7.05 -1.05 21.21
C LEU A 27 5.55 -1.09 21.57
N PRO A 28 4.68 -1.50 20.62
CA PRO A 28 3.24 -1.57 20.84
C PRO A 28 2.88 -2.51 22.00
N VAL A 29 2.18 -1.99 23.01
CA VAL A 29 1.85 -2.73 24.23
C VAL A 29 0.83 -3.85 24.00
N ASP A 30 -0.01 -3.71 22.99
CA ASP A 30 -1.04 -4.65 22.55
C ASP A 30 -0.47 -5.91 21.88
N LEU A 31 0.69 -5.78 21.23
CA LEU A 31 1.43 -6.88 20.61
C LEU A 31 2.46 -7.51 21.56
N GLY A 32 2.62 -6.94 22.76
CA GLY A 32 3.47 -7.44 23.83
C GLY A 32 2.83 -8.60 24.62
N PRO A 33 3.46 -9.01 25.73
CA PRO A 33 4.65 -8.43 26.33
C PRO A 33 5.93 -8.75 25.54
N TRP A 34 6.87 -7.82 25.54
CA TRP A 34 8.12 -7.90 24.78
C TRP A 34 9.26 -8.41 25.66
N ARG A 35 10.07 -9.32 25.12
CA ARG A 35 11.31 -9.78 25.75
C ARG A 35 12.49 -9.34 24.92
N LEU A 36 13.48 -8.69 25.53
CA LEU A 36 14.73 -8.37 24.86
C LEU A 36 15.42 -9.67 24.43
N ALA A 37 15.60 -9.85 23.13
CA ALA A 37 16.20 -11.04 22.52
C ALA A 37 17.68 -10.81 22.21
N GLN A 38 18.03 -9.65 21.65
CA GLN A 38 19.41 -9.35 21.27
C GLN A 38 19.68 -7.84 21.29
N GLN A 39 20.90 -7.44 21.61
CA GLN A 39 21.43 -6.11 21.35
C GLN A 39 22.37 -6.19 20.15
N ILE A 40 22.11 -5.40 19.11
CA ILE A 40 22.88 -5.36 17.87
C ILE A 40 23.74 -4.10 17.89
N ARG A 41 25.05 -4.28 18.01
CA ARG A 41 26.00 -3.15 18.03
C ARG A 41 26.29 -2.65 16.62
N PRO A 42 26.84 -1.43 16.47
CA PRO A 42 27.01 -0.87 15.15
C PRO A 42 28.00 -1.60 14.24
N ASN A 43 28.95 -2.33 14.83
CA ASN A 43 30.01 -3.07 14.13
C ASN A 43 29.76 -4.59 14.15
N GLU A 44 28.56 -5.01 14.54
CA GLU A 44 28.16 -6.41 14.58
C GLU A 44 27.50 -6.79 13.27
N ASP A 45 27.73 -8.02 12.81
CA ASP A 45 27.10 -8.55 11.62
C ASP A 45 25.59 -8.55 11.79
N TRP A 46 24.90 -8.05 10.77
CA TRP A 46 23.47 -7.89 10.78
C TRP A 46 22.80 -9.26 10.55
N PRO A 47 22.16 -9.87 11.58
CA PRO A 47 21.83 -11.30 11.53
C PRO A 47 20.45 -11.59 10.92
N LEU A 48 19.80 -10.60 10.30
CA LEU A 48 18.37 -10.65 9.96
C LEU A 48 18.14 -10.37 8.47
N ALA A 49 17.10 -10.98 7.91
CA ALA A 49 16.76 -10.83 6.49
C ALA A 49 16.28 -9.42 6.12
N VAL A 50 15.72 -8.67 7.09
CA VAL A 50 15.34 -7.26 6.90
C VAL A 50 16.58 -6.38 6.87
N SER A 51 16.66 -5.35 6.01
CA SER A 51 17.85 -4.50 5.96
C SER A 51 17.98 -3.54 7.16
N ARG A 52 19.21 -3.23 7.56
CA ARG A 52 19.50 -2.25 8.62
C ARG A 52 18.98 -0.83 8.30
N ALA A 53 18.91 -0.47 7.02
CA ALA A 53 18.38 0.81 6.58
C ALA A 53 16.85 0.89 6.77
N VAL A 54 16.13 -0.19 6.47
CA VAL A 54 14.68 -0.29 6.68
C VAL A 54 14.34 -0.21 8.16
N VAL A 55 15.08 -0.94 9.01
CA VAL A 55 14.91 -0.85 10.46
C VAL A 55 15.19 0.57 10.96
N ALA A 56 16.27 1.20 10.48
CA ALA A 56 16.60 2.59 10.85
C ALA A 56 15.51 3.59 10.46
N ALA A 57 14.92 3.46 9.26
CA ALA A 57 13.81 4.31 8.82
C ALA A 57 12.58 4.14 9.73
N GLY A 58 12.19 2.89 10.02
CA GLY A 58 11.07 2.61 10.91
C GLY A 58 11.27 3.17 12.32
N LEU A 59 12.48 3.06 12.87
CA LEU A 59 12.85 3.63 14.16
C LEU A 59 12.81 5.17 14.16
N ILE A 60 13.23 5.82 13.07
CA ILE A 60 13.19 7.29 12.95
C ILE A 60 11.75 7.79 12.87
N GLU A 61 10.88 7.10 12.13
CA GLU A 61 9.50 7.53 11.88
C GLU A 61 8.56 7.18 13.04
N ASN A 62 8.69 5.97 13.60
CA ASN A 62 7.71 5.39 14.53
C ASN A 62 8.30 5.10 15.91
N GLY A 63 9.61 5.23 16.10
CA GLY A 63 10.30 4.81 17.33
C GLY A 63 10.51 3.30 17.45
N PHE A 64 9.93 2.49 16.56
CA PHE A 64 10.09 1.05 16.52
C PHE A 64 9.94 0.48 15.10
N TYR A 65 10.34 -0.78 14.90
CA TYR A 65 10.08 -1.53 13.68
C TYR A 65 9.68 -2.98 14.02
N LEU A 66 8.66 -3.54 13.36
CA LEU A 66 8.21 -4.92 13.60
C LEU A 66 8.62 -5.84 12.45
N TRP A 67 9.06 -7.05 12.79
CA TRP A 67 9.57 -8.03 11.84
C TRP A 67 9.20 -9.46 12.26
N GLY A 68 8.68 -10.26 11.34
CA GLY A 68 8.27 -11.64 11.57
C GLY A 68 7.11 -12.05 10.68
N PRO A 69 6.67 -13.32 10.73
CA PRO A 69 5.29 -13.68 10.41
C PRO A 69 4.41 -12.91 11.40
N ALA A 70 4.04 -11.68 11.06
CA ALA A 70 2.72 -11.24 11.44
C ALA A 70 1.79 -12.33 10.91
N GLU A 71 1.11 -13.03 11.80
CA GLU A 71 -0.07 -13.80 11.43
C GLU A 71 -0.79 -13.00 10.35
N GLN A 72 -1.03 -13.69 9.24
CA GLN A 72 -2.18 -13.49 8.41
C GLN A 72 -3.42 -13.36 9.31
N SER A 73 -3.63 -12.20 9.91
CA SER A 73 -4.96 -11.68 9.88
C SER A 73 -5.16 -11.28 8.43
N ALA A 74 -5.95 -12.07 7.73
CA ALA A 74 -6.74 -11.60 6.61
C ALA A 74 -7.75 -10.51 7.07
N THR A 75 -7.34 -9.59 7.97
CA THR A 75 -8.09 -8.48 8.59
C THR A 75 -7.21 -7.71 9.62
N ALA A 76 -6.27 -6.84 9.21
CA ALA A 76 -5.71 -5.70 9.99
C ALA A 76 -4.44 -5.19 9.28
N HIS A 77 -4.48 -4.32 8.28
CA HIS A 77 -5.20 -3.06 8.25
C HIS A 77 -6.55 -3.18 7.51
N LEU A 78 -7.65 -3.20 8.25
CA LEU A 78 -8.99 -2.94 7.67
C LEU A 78 -9.11 -1.52 7.11
N VAL A 79 -8.11 -0.67 7.39
CA VAL A 79 -8.03 0.72 6.99
C VAL A 79 -6.58 1.02 6.64
N ILE A 80 -6.32 1.24 5.36
CA ILE A 80 -5.06 1.81 4.88
C ILE A 80 -5.21 3.34 4.87
N GLU A 81 -4.18 4.04 5.32
CA GLU A 81 -4.15 5.51 5.26
C GLU A 81 -4.14 5.93 3.78
N SER A 82 -4.91 6.96 3.44
CA SER A 82 -5.09 7.38 2.03
C SER A 82 -3.75 7.73 1.38
N ASP A 83 -2.87 8.38 2.11
CA ASP A 83 -1.52 8.77 1.68
C ASP A 83 -0.59 7.58 1.41
N ARG A 84 -0.85 6.43 2.04
CA ARG A 84 -0.15 5.16 1.74
C ARG A 84 -0.66 4.47 0.48
N VAL A 85 -1.87 4.79 0.03
CA VAL A 85 -2.44 4.30 -1.24
C VAL A 85 -2.10 5.24 -2.40
N GLU A 86 -2.10 6.53 -2.13
CA GLU A 86 -1.67 7.55 -3.07
C GLU A 86 -0.16 7.39 -3.37
N GLY A 87 0.20 7.49 -4.64
CA GLY A 87 1.58 7.27 -5.07
C GLY A 87 1.97 5.80 -5.26
N THR A 88 1.12 4.83 -4.88
CA THR A 88 1.40 3.41 -5.12
C THR A 88 1.36 3.08 -6.62
N ALA A 89 2.30 2.25 -7.07
CA ALA A 89 2.39 1.79 -8.45
C ALA A 89 1.22 0.85 -8.82
N VAL A 90 0.78 0.95 -10.07
CA VAL A 90 -0.17 0.04 -10.69
C VAL A 90 0.52 -0.76 -11.78
N PHE A 91 0.36 -2.08 -11.75
CA PHE A 91 0.98 -3.05 -12.64
C PHE A 91 -0.04 -3.79 -13.48
N ASP A 92 0.35 -4.20 -14.69
CA ASP A 92 -0.45 -5.08 -15.53
C ASP A 92 -0.26 -6.57 -15.19
N SER A 93 -0.92 -7.43 -15.96
CA SER A 93 -0.78 -8.89 -15.87
C SER A 93 0.63 -9.42 -16.18
N LYS A 94 1.50 -8.62 -16.81
CA LYS A 94 2.89 -8.97 -17.15
C LYS A 94 3.91 -8.43 -16.15
N ASN A 95 3.45 -7.80 -15.07
CA ASN A 95 4.26 -7.13 -14.05
C ASN A 95 4.92 -5.83 -14.54
N ASP A 96 4.48 -5.27 -15.66
CA ASP A 96 4.95 -3.97 -16.13
C ASP A 96 4.23 -2.87 -15.36
N GLN A 97 4.98 -1.89 -14.84
CA GLN A 97 4.36 -0.72 -14.20
C GLN A 97 3.70 0.15 -15.26
N ILE A 98 2.37 0.30 -15.17
CA ILE A 98 1.56 1.03 -16.13
C ILE A 98 1.02 2.35 -15.59
N GLY A 99 1.05 2.54 -14.27
CA GLY A 99 0.49 3.74 -13.66
C GLY A 99 0.85 3.95 -12.20
N ILE A 100 0.27 5.00 -11.64
CA ILE A 100 0.41 5.42 -10.25
C ILE A 100 -0.95 5.92 -9.75
N ILE A 101 -1.37 5.46 -8.56
CA ILE A 101 -2.59 5.95 -7.91
C ILE A 101 -2.41 7.42 -7.51
N LYS A 102 -3.37 8.27 -7.86
CA LYS A 102 -3.35 9.71 -7.51
C LYS A 102 -4.21 10.07 -6.33
N ARG A 103 -5.39 9.47 -6.20
CA ARG A 103 -6.33 9.74 -5.11
C ARG A 103 -7.44 8.69 -5.07
N LEU A 104 -8.02 8.55 -3.88
CA LEU A 104 -9.19 7.71 -3.65
C LEU A 104 -10.47 8.55 -3.71
N LEU A 105 -11.55 7.92 -4.17
CA LEU A 105 -12.86 8.53 -4.23
C LEU A 105 -13.78 7.81 -3.28
N ILE A 106 -14.13 8.53 -2.21
CA ILE A 106 -14.85 8.00 -1.07
C ILE A 106 -16.29 8.50 -1.10
N GLU A 107 -17.25 7.59 -0.98
CA GLU A 107 -18.65 7.92 -0.84
C GLU A 107 -18.88 8.72 0.44
N LYS A 108 -19.41 9.94 0.29
CA LYS A 108 -19.61 10.88 1.41
C LYS A 108 -20.46 10.33 2.56
N VAL A 109 -21.43 9.47 2.26
CA VAL A 109 -22.39 8.95 3.27
C VAL A 109 -21.92 7.62 3.86
N SER A 110 -21.47 6.68 3.02
CA SER A 110 -21.09 5.33 3.47
C SER A 110 -19.64 5.23 3.95
N GLY A 111 -18.78 6.16 3.53
CA GLY A 111 -17.33 6.12 3.79
C GLY A 111 -16.59 5.07 2.97
N ARG A 112 -17.25 4.38 2.02
CA ARG A 112 -16.62 3.35 1.18
C ARG A 112 -15.81 3.99 0.05
N VAL A 113 -14.66 3.40 -0.29
CA VAL A 113 -13.91 3.74 -1.50
C VAL A 113 -14.63 3.09 -2.69
N SER A 114 -15.20 3.92 -3.57
CA SER A 114 -15.95 3.43 -4.74
C SER A 114 -15.07 3.41 -5.98
N PHE A 115 -14.20 4.40 -6.12
CA PHE A 115 -13.32 4.54 -7.27
C PHE A 115 -11.92 5.02 -6.86
N VAL A 116 -10.98 4.87 -7.78
CA VAL A 116 -9.61 5.35 -7.67
C VAL A 116 -9.21 6.07 -8.96
N ASP A 117 -8.58 7.23 -8.82
CA ASP A 117 -7.99 7.94 -9.94
C ASP A 117 -6.55 7.47 -10.12
N VAL A 118 -6.26 6.92 -11.30
CA VAL A 118 -4.93 6.43 -11.66
C VAL A 118 -4.38 7.30 -12.78
N THR A 119 -3.13 7.71 -12.64
CA THR A 119 -2.36 8.25 -13.75
C THR A 119 -1.65 7.11 -14.45
N PHE A 120 -2.08 6.81 -15.67
CA PHE A 120 -1.39 5.89 -16.55
C PHE A 120 -0.33 6.66 -17.34
N GLY A 121 0.90 6.14 -17.37
CA GLY A 121 2.06 6.78 -17.96
C GLY A 121 3.03 5.77 -18.57
N GLY A 122 3.89 6.22 -19.48
CA GLY A 122 4.95 5.37 -20.07
C GLY A 122 4.49 4.37 -21.13
N PHE A 123 3.23 3.93 -21.11
CA PHE A 123 2.70 2.92 -22.04
C PHE A 123 2.40 3.43 -23.47
N LEU A 124 2.34 4.76 -23.69
CA LEU A 124 1.79 5.34 -24.93
C LEU A 124 2.71 6.29 -25.69
N GLY A 125 3.93 6.54 -25.22
CA GLY A 125 4.88 7.45 -25.88
C GLY A 125 4.42 8.92 -26.03
N VAL A 126 3.20 9.28 -25.61
CA VAL A 126 2.62 10.63 -25.65
C VAL A 126 1.70 10.84 -24.45
N GLY A 127 2.15 11.64 -23.47
CA GLY A 127 1.31 12.17 -22.38
C GLY A 127 0.90 11.21 -21.26
N SER A 128 0.50 11.78 -20.13
CA SER A 128 -0.09 11.08 -18.99
C SER A 128 -1.62 11.12 -19.08
N HIS A 129 -2.28 9.98 -18.94
CA HIS A 129 -3.74 9.90 -18.95
C HIS A 129 -4.26 9.69 -17.52
N HIS A 130 -5.26 10.47 -17.13
CA HIS A 130 -5.97 10.29 -15.87
C HIS A 130 -7.22 9.46 -16.13
N VAL A 131 -7.33 8.31 -15.49
CA VAL A 131 -8.50 7.44 -15.63
C VAL A 131 -8.99 7.05 -14.25
N THR A 132 -10.28 7.25 -14.03
CA THR A 132 -11.00 6.79 -12.85
C THR A 132 -11.49 5.37 -13.08
N ILE A 133 -11.12 4.45 -12.21
CA ILE A 133 -11.51 3.03 -12.29
C ILE A 133 -12.16 2.58 -10.97
N PRO A 134 -13.01 1.54 -10.97
CA PRO A 134 -13.58 1.01 -9.75
C PRO A 134 -12.47 0.46 -8.86
N TRP A 135 -12.57 0.68 -7.55
CA TRP A 135 -11.59 0.16 -6.59
C TRP A 135 -11.43 -1.36 -6.69
N GLU A 136 -12.53 -2.07 -6.95
CA GLU A 136 -12.60 -3.54 -7.05
C GLU A 136 -11.80 -4.11 -8.24
N LYS A 137 -11.38 -3.28 -9.21
CA LYS A 137 -10.51 -3.68 -10.32
C LYS A 137 -9.01 -3.63 -9.97
N LEU A 138 -8.66 -3.26 -8.74
CA LEU A 138 -7.31 -3.31 -8.22
C LEU A 138 -7.16 -4.42 -7.18
N ALA A 139 -6.09 -5.19 -7.30
CA ALA A 139 -5.69 -6.18 -6.30
C ALA A 139 -4.28 -5.86 -5.78
N TYR A 140 -4.10 -5.75 -4.47
CA TYR A 140 -2.78 -5.52 -3.90
C TYR A 140 -1.90 -6.76 -4.03
N ASP A 141 -0.73 -6.61 -4.64
CA ASP A 141 0.32 -7.62 -4.73
C ASP A 141 1.45 -7.27 -3.75
N LYS A 142 1.70 -8.19 -2.81
CA LYS A 142 2.69 -8.04 -1.75
C LYS A 142 4.13 -8.13 -2.27
N GLU A 143 4.37 -8.86 -3.36
CA GLU A 143 5.71 -9.02 -3.94
C GLU A 143 6.14 -7.76 -4.70
N LEU A 144 5.18 -7.08 -5.33
CA LEU A 144 5.42 -5.83 -6.06
C LEU A 144 5.26 -4.58 -5.20
N GLU A 145 4.80 -4.74 -3.95
CA GLU A 145 4.40 -3.65 -3.06
C GLU A 145 3.45 -2.64 -3.73
N GLY A 146 2.56 -3.12 -4.61
CA GLY A 146 1.69 -2.28 -5.41
C GLY A 146 0.42 -2.97 -5.89
N TYR A 147 -0.37 -2.31 -6.72
CA TYR A 147 -1.66 -2.83 -7.16
C TYR A 147 -1.57 -3.42 -8.56
N ARG A 148 -2.21 -4.56 -8.79
CA ARG A 148 -2.42 -5.14 -10.11
C ARG A 148 -3.78 -4.81 -10.66
N THR A 149 -3.86 -4.76 -11.98
CA THR A 149 -5.11 -4.69 -12.71
C THR A 149 -5.09 -5.56 -13.96
N ASP A 150 -6.26 -6.09 -14.29
CA ASP A 150 -6.61 -6.77 -15.54
C ASP A 150 -6.98 -5.79 -16.66
N ILE A 151 -7.14 -4.51 -16.33
CA ILE A 151 -7.58 -3.48 -17.27
C ILE A 151 -6.56 -3.33 -18.40
N THR A 152 -7.06 -3.53 -19.62
CA THR A 152 -6.27 -3.42 -20.86
C THR A 152 -6.14 -1.98 -21.34
N GLU A 153 -5.09 -1.72 -22.11
CA GLU A 153 -4.84 -0.42 -22.75
C GLU A 153 -6.02 0.08 -23.59
N ALA A 154 -6.76 -0.84 -24.25
CA ALA A 154 -7.95 -0.51 -25.02
C ALA A 154 -9.08 0.03 -24.13
N GLN A 155 -9.27 -0.56 -22.95
CA GLN A 155 -10.26 -0.11 -21.96
C GLN A 155 -9.85 1.24 -21.34
N ILE A 156 -8.56 1.44 -21.06
CA ILE A 156 -8.02 2.73 -20.60
C ILE A 156 -8.33 3.83 -21.64
N ARG A 157 -8.08 3.57 -22.92
CA ARG A 157 -8.40 4.52 -24.01
C ARG A 157 -9.89 4.81 -24.12
N GLY A 158 -10.72 3.77 -24.05
CA GLY A 158 -12.19 3.92 -24.07
C GLY A 158 -12.68 4.78 -22.92
N ALA A 159 -12.25 4.50 -21.69
CA ALA A 159 -12.59 5.27 -20.51
C ALA A 159 -12.07 6.72 -20.57
N ALA A 160 -10.81 6.93 -20.97
CA ALA A 160 -10.24 8.27 -21.10
C ALA A 160 -11.01 9.14 -22.11
N SER A 161 -11.51 8.54 -23.20
CA SER A 161 -12.34 9.22 -24.19
C SER A 161 -13.73 9.61 -23.66
N LEU A 162 -14.23 8.92 -22.63
CA LEU A 162 -15.55 9.17 -22.03
C LEU A 162 -15.47 10.21 -20.89
N TYR A 163 -14.35 10.28 -20.17
CA TYR A 163 -14.27 10.99 -18.87
C TYR A 163 -13.20 12.10 -18.80
N GLY A 164 -12.67 12.55 -19.94
CA GLY A 164 -11.55 13.49 -20.05
C GLY A 164 -11.57 14.73 -19.13
N ASP A 165 -10.45 14.91 -18.42
CA ASP A 165 -9.86 16.06 -17.71
C ASP A 165 -10.71 16.98 -16.78
N LYS A 166 -12.05 16.93 -16.77
CA LYS A 166 -12.83 17.84 -15.93
C LYS A 166 -13.94 17.16 -15.13
N GLY A 167 -13.60 16.82 -13.90
CA GLY A 167 -14.55 16.73 -12.79
C GLY A 167 -15.71 15.77 -13.01
N ALA A 168 -15.44 14.59 -13.56
CA ALA A 168 -16.41 13.54 -13.88
C ALA A 168 -17.35 13.17 -12.70
N LEU A 169 -16.91 13.43 -11.46
CA LEU A 169 -17.52 12.84 -10.26
C LEU A 169 -18.43 13.77 -9.46
N ALA A 170 -18.58 15.02 -9.88
CA ALA A 170 -19.53 15.94 -9.23
C ALA A 170 -21.01 15.60 -9.53
N ASP A 171 -21.26 14.74 -10.52
CA ASP A 171 -22.59 14.44 -11.03
C ASP A 171 -22.91 12.94 -10.94
N ARG A 172 -24.00 12.61 -10.24
CA ARG A 172 -24.46 11.23 -10.02
C ARG A 172 -24.67 10.48 -11.34
N LYS A 173 -25.09 11.18 -12.39
CA LYS A 173 -25.30 10.57 -13.71
C LYS A 173 -23.98 10.06 -14.32
N ARG A 174 -22.91 10.84 -14.20
CA ARG A 174 -21.58 10.43 -14.69
C ARG A 174 -20.96 9.31 -13.85
N GLN A 175 -21.19 9.29 -12.54
CA GLN A 175 -20.80 8.16 -11.69
C GLN A 175 -21.51 6.87 -12.13
N GLN A 176 -22.79 6.95 -12.49
CA GLN A 176 -23.56 5.81 -12.99
C GLN A 176 -23.07 5.35 -14.37
N GLU A 177 -22.88 6.27 -15.31
CA GLU A 177 -22.32 5.96 -16.64
C GLU A 177 -20.93 5.29 -16.54
N MET A 178 -20.10 5.73 -15.59
CA MET A 178 -18.80 5.12 -15.32
C MET A 178 -18.92 3.73 -14.70
N SER A 179 -19.80 3.54 -13.73
CA SER A 179 -20.09 2.21 -13.19
C SER A 179 -20.59 1.27 -14.28
N ASP A 180 -21.47 1.74 -15.16
CA ASP A 180 -22.06 0.94 -16.23
C ASP A 180 -21.01 0.53 -17.27
N TYR A 181 -20.10 1.44 -17.63
CA TYR A 181 -18.97 1.12 -18.51
C TYR A 181 -18.11 0.00 -17.92
N TRP A 182 -17.69 0.13 -16.66
CA TRP A 182 -16.80 -0.83 -16.02
C TRP A 182 -17.47 -2.17 -15.70
N ASN A 183 -18.78 -2.18 -15.42
CA ASN A 183 -19.57 -3.41 -15.26
C ASN A 183 -19.71 -4.20 -16.58
N GLY A 184 -19.67 -3.52 -17.73
CA GLY A 184 -19.71 -4.13 -19.04
C GLY A 184 -18.37 -4.74 -19.50
N VAL A 185 -17.29 -4.49 -18.74
CA VAL A 185 -15.94 -4.96 -19.04
C VAL A 185 -15.67 -6.31 -18.33
N PRO A 186 -15.47 -7.42 -19.07
CA PRO A 186 -15.11 -8.71 -18.47
C PRO A 186 -13.84 -8.60 -17.63
N THR A 187 -13.77 -9.41 -16.57
CA THR A 187 -12.62 -9.52 -15.64
C THR A 187 -11.75 -10.70 -16.03
#